data_AF-A0A5J9U254-F1
#
_entry.id   AF-A0A5J9U254-F1
#
_cell.length_a   1.000
_cell.length_b   1.000
_cell.length_c   1.000
_cell.angle_alpha   90.00
_cell.angle_beta   90.00
_cell.angle_gamma   90.00
#
_symmetry.space_group_name_H-M   'P 1'
#
loop_
_entity.id
_entity.type
_entity.pdbx_description
1 polymer ?
#
loop_
_entity_poly.entity_id
_entity_poly.type
_entity_poly.pdbx_seq_one_letter_code
_entity_poly.pdbx_strand_id
1 'polypeptide(L)'
;MGMGMGGARGGAGGWVPGERWRSLFLALASVSFLLSLILLFLSAPRLRLPSLAPSVAAATAVRRGPDAPPCLAYLLTGRKGDGRRLLRLLLAVYHPRNRYVLHLSADAPDDERLSLAAGVAAAAPAVGAFGNVAVVGTPTAGTPVGASGLAGTLRAAAVLLRLHPDWDWFLTLNAADYPLVTQDDLIHVLSSVPRDLNFIDHTSDIGSKETEKVREMIVDAGIYLSGRTNFFRATQKRPPPDAFKHFFLSSLCLVPLVWMISSPIPLLLLGSPWVILNRRFIEYCILGWENLPRILLMYFNNVVLPQEGYFHSVICNSLDFRNFTVNNDLRFMVRDGPSQSEPPFLGWEHYGKMVDSGAPFARPFRENDRLLDKIDGNVLKRWSHGPVPGAWCSGRKRWFSDPCSQWGDVNIVRPGPQAVKLHQYINQTLEEAKSRSNSCR
;
A
#
# COMPACT_ATOMS: atom_id res chain seq x y z
N MET A 1 102.41 54.04 6.27
CA MET A 1 102.15 52.83 5.45
C MET A 1 100.69 52.46 5.64
N GLY A 2 99.77 52.49 4.69
CA GLY A 2 99.72 52.97 3.31
C GLY A 2 98.23 53.18 2.99
N MET A 3 97.89 54.27 2.31
CA MET A 3 96.55 54.54 1.79
C MET A 3 96.27 53.65 0.57
N GLY A 4 95.02 53.22 0.42
CA GLY A 4 94.51 52.56 -0.79
C GLY A 4 93.08 53.00 -1.07
N MET A 5 92.89 53.78 -2.14
CA MET A 5 91.62 54.25 -2.69
C MET A 5 90.83 53.13 -3.39
N GLY A 6 89.50 53.31 -3.45
CA GLY A 6 88.76 53.09 -4.70
C GLY A 6 87.62 52.06 -4.68
N GLY A 7 86.44 52.49 -5.12
CA GLY A 7 85.48 51.60 -5.81
C GLY A 7 84.02 51.69 -5.36
N ALA A 8 83.27 52.63 -5.92
CA ALA A 8 81.80 52.61 -5.87
C ALA A 8 81.23 51.49 -6.76
N ARG A 9 80.18 50.80 -6.30
CA ARG A 9 79.20 50.12 -7.17
C ARG A 9 77.86 50.00 -6.47
N GLY A 10 76.83 50.57 -7.10
CA GLY A 10 75.44 50.46 -6.69
C GLY A 10 74.86 49.07 -6.93
N GLY A 11 73.88 48.70 -6.09
CA GLY A 11 73.02 47.54 -6.28
C GLY A 11 71.56 47.98 -6.11
N ALA A 12 70.87 48.14 -7.23
CA ALA A 12 69.43 48.35 -7.29
C ALA A 12 68.72 47.02 -6.96
N GLY A 13 67.97 46.98 -5.86
CA GLY A 13 67.03 45.89 -5.56
C GLY A 13 65.75 46.08 -6.36
N GLY A 14 65.72 45.51 -7.57
CA GLY A 14 64.56 45.52 -8.46
C GLY A 14 63.38 44.73 -7.88
N TRP A 15 62.23 45.40 -7.78
CA TRP A 15 60.94 44.78 -7.48
C TRP A 15 60.49 43.94 -8.69
N VAL A 16 60.20 42.65 -8.47
CA VAL A 16 59.77 41.72 -9.52
C VAL A 16 58.30 41.99 -9.89
N PRO A 17 57.94 42.27 -11.17
CA PRO A 17 56.58 42.65 -11.60
C PRO A 17 55.50 41.56 -11.51
N GLY A 18 55.75 40.43 -10.84
CA GLY A 18 54.87 39.25 -10.80
C GLY A 18 54.10 39.05 -9.49
N GLU A 19 54.48 39.70 -8.40
CA GLU A 19 53.89 39.43 -7.08
C GLU A 19 52.55 40.15 -6.85
N ARG A 20 52.39 41.37 -7.38
CA ARG A 20 51.14 42.16 -7.27
C ARG A 20 49.94 41.45 -7.91
N TRP A 21 50.15 40.79 -9.03
CA TRP A 21 49.09 40.06 -9.74
C TRP A 21 48.71 38.77 -9.01
N ARG A 22 49.66 38.09 -8.37
CA ARG A 22 49.40 36.90 -7.54
C ARG A 22 48.59 37.24 -6.29
N SER A 23 48.92 38.33 -5.59
CA SER A 23 48.13 38.77 -4.43
C SER A 23 46.72 39.21 -4.79
N LEU A 24 46.53 39.87 -5.94
CA LEU A 24 45.21 40.26 -6.44
C LEU A 24 44.37 39.03 -6.84
N PHE A 25 44.97 38.04 -7.51
CA PHE A 25 44.30 36.79 -7.86
C PHE A 25 43.87 35.98 -6.63
N LEU A 26 44.74 35.87 -5.61
CA LEU A 26 44.40 35.18 -4.37
C LEU A 26 43.29 35.90 -3.59
N ALA A 27 43.30 37.23 -3.56
CA ALA A 27 42.23 38.02 -2.95
C ALA A 27 40.89 37.82 -3.68
N LEU A 28 40.87 37.90 -5.01
CA LEU A 28 39.67 37.65 -5.83
C LEU A 28 39.14 36.21 -5.66
N ALA A 29 40.03 35.22 -5.60
CA ALA A 29 39.65 33.83 -5.34
C ALA A 29 39.04 33.64 -3.94
N SER A 30 39.60 34.29 -2.92
CA SER A 30 39.08 34.23 -1.55
C SER A 30 37.70 34.89 -1.42
N VAL A 31 37.49 36.03 -2.09
CA VAL A 31 36.20 36.71 -2.12
C VAL A 31 35.16 35.88 -2.87
N SER A 32 35.53 35.29 -4.01
CA SER A 32 34.65 34.38 -4.77
C SER A 32 34.28 33.14 -3.96
N PHE A 33 35.23 32.57 -3.21
CA PHE A 33 34.99 31.43 -2.32
C PHE A 33 34.07 31.78 -1.14
N LEU A 34 34.25 32.96 -0.52
CA LEU A 34 33.37 33.42 0.55
C LEU A 34 31.96 33.73 0.03
N LEU A 35 31.86 34.32 -1.17
CA LEU A 35 30.57 34.61 -1.80
C LEU A 35 29.83 33.32 -2.16
N SER A 36 30.54 32.30 -2.67
CA SER A 36 29.95 31.00 -2.98
C SER A 36 29.52 30.26 -1.72
N LEU A 37 30.27 30.36 -0.62
CA LEU A 37 29.89 29.80 0.68
C LEU A 37 28.63 30.48 1.23
N ILE A 38 28.55 31.80 1.15
CA ILE A 38 27.37 32.58 1.59
C ILE A 38 26.15 32.24 0.73
N LEU A 39 26.32 32.11 -0.59
CA LEU A 39 25.25 31.66 -1.47
C LEU A 39 24.84 30.21 -1.16
N LEU A 40 25.77 29.33 -0.77
CA LEU A 40 25.45 27.97 -0.30
C LEU A 40 24.67 27.98 1.02
N PHE A 41 24.99 28.89 1.95
CA PHE A 41 24.26 29.05 3.20
C PHE A 41 22.88 29.70 3.02
N LEU A 42 22.74 30.62 2.06
CA LEU A 42 21.46 31.25 1.70
C LEU A 42 20.57 30.33 0.85
N SER A 43 21.16 29.39 0.10
CA SER A 43 20.45 28.37 -0.69
C SER A 43 20.28 27.04 0.04
N ALA A 44 20.96 26.84 1.18
CA ALA A 44 20.70 25.72 2.06
C ALA A 44 19.22 25.77 2.46
N PRO A 45 18.43 24.72 2.18
CA PRO A 45 17.04 24.70 2.59
C PRO A 45 17.03 24.86 4.11
N ARG A 46 16.37 25.92 4.60
CA ARG A 46 16.14 26.08 6.03
C ARG A 46 15.55 24.77 6.52
N LEU A 47 16.27 24.06 7.38
CA LEU A 47 15.75 22.92 8.13
C LEU A 47 14.58 23.44 8.96
N ARG A 48 13.38 23.43 8.36
CA ARG A 48 12.15 23.59 9.10
C ARG A 48 12.03 22.33 9.93
N LEU A 49 12.27 22.43 11.24
CA LEU A 49 11.71 21.45 12.15
C LEU A 49 10.22 21.32 11.80
N PRO A 50 9.67 20.10 11.63
CA PRO A 50 8.24 19.95 11.45
C PRO A 50 7.58 20.46 12.72
N SER A 51 6.92 21.62 12.64
CA SER A 51 6.04 22.04 13.72
C SER A 51 4.96 20.97 13.86
N LEU A 52 4.80 20.38 15.04
CA LEU A 52 3.74 19.42 15.33
C LEU A 52 2.33 20.06 15.30
N ALA A 53 2.23 21.39 15.41
CA ALA A 53 0.97 22.13 15.48
C ALA A 53 0.03 21.95 14.25
N PRO A 54 0.48 22.08 12.99
CA PRO A 54 -0.37 21.87 11.83
C PRO A 54 -0.92 20.44 11.71
N SER A 55 -0.23 19.42 12.22
CA SER A 55 -0.70 18.04 12.04
C SER A 55 -1.87 17.67 12.93
N VAL A 56 -1.85 18.15 14.18
CA VAL A 56 -2.97 17.96 15.12
C VAL A 56 -4.21 18.69 14.60
N ALA A 57 -4.08 19.94 14.14
CA ALA A 57 -5.21 20.72 13.61
C ALA A 57 -5.82 20.09 12.35
N ALA A 58 -4.99 19.61 11.41
CA ALA A 58 -5.47 18.92 10.22
C ALA A 58 -6.18 17.60 10.57
N ALA A 59 -5.63 16.82 11.50
CA ALA A 59 -6.26 15.58 11.96
C ALA A 59 -7.62 15.84 12.63
N THR A 60 -7.77 16.93 13.41
CA THR A 60 -9.05 17.31 14.04
C THR A 60 -10.11 17.79 13.06
N ALA A 61 -9.73 18.17 11.83
CA ALA A 61 -10.70 18.58 10.80
C ALA A 61 -11.52 17.38 10.26
N VAL A 62 -11.07 16.14 10.48
CA VAL A 62 -11.78 14.95 10.01
C VAL A 62 -12.89 14.57 10.98
N ARG A 63 -14.15 14.75 10.57
CA ARG A 63 -15.32 14.28 11.31
C ARG A 63 -15.39 12.75 11.26
N ARG A 64 -15.70 12.14 12.41
CA ARG A 64 -15.80 10.68 12.59
C ARG A 64 -17.19 10.32 13.13
N GLY A 65 -17.54 9.04 13.03
CA GLY A 65 -18.82 8.52 13.52
C GLY A 65 -19.81 8.13 12.41
N PRO A 66 -21.02 7.69 12.79
CA PRO A 66 -22.01 7.11 11.87
C PRO A 66 -22.56 8.13 10.86
N ASP A 67 -22.68 9.40 11.25
CA ASP A 67 -23.23 10.47 10.40
C ASP A 67 -22.18 11.13 9.48
N ALA A 68 -20.90 10.80 9.66
CA ALA A 68 -19.80 11.30 8.84
C ALA A 68 -19.46 10.29 7.73
N PRO A 69 -18.91 10.71 6.57
CA PRO A 69 -18.48 9.75 5.54
C PRO A 69 -17.47 8.74 6.09
N PRO A 70 -17.49 7.48 5.62
CA PRO A 70 -16.66 6.43 6.18
C PRO A 70 -15.17 6.71 6.01
N CYS A 71 -14.40 6.10 6.89
CA CYS A 71 -12.95 6.12 6.89
C CYS A 71 -12.39 4.75 6.57
N LEU A 72 -11.55 4.70 5.53
CA LEU A 72 -10.95 3.46 5.06
C LEU A 72 -9.53 3.33 5.60
N ALA A 73 -9.18 2.15 6.08
CA ALA A 73 -7.84 1.80 6.52
C ALA A 73 -7.22 0.82 5.52
N TYR A 74 -6.20 1.26 4.80
CA TYR A 74 -5.52 0.48 3.78
C TYR A 74 -4.23 -0.12 4.31
N LEU A 75 -4.06 -1.43 4.11
CA LEU A 75 -2.77 -2.09 4.08
C LEU A 75 -2.33 -2.23 2.63
N LEU A 76 -1.24 -1.55 2.26
CA LEU A 76 -0.62 -1.63 0.94
C LEU A 76 0.66 -2.47 1.03
N THR A 77 0.66 -3.67 0.45
CA THR A 77 1.80 -4.60 0.49
C THR A 77 2.55 -4.66 -0.83
N GLY A 78 3.88 -4.71 -0.76
CA GLY A 78 4.74 -4.87 -1.93
C GLY A 78 5.98 -5.66 -1.56
N ARG A 79 6.71 -6.09 -2.59
CA ARG A 79 7.95 -6.84 -2.42
C ARG A 79 9.14 -6.10 -2.99
N LYS A 80 10.29 -6.75 -3.00
CA LYS A 80 11.49 -6.23 -3.66
C LYS A 80 11.16 -5.73 -5.07
N GLY A 81 11.49 -4.47 -5.34
CA GLY A 81 11.21 -3.78 -6.61
C GLY A 81 9.86 -3.07 -6.69
N ASP A 82 8.93 -3.31 -5.76
CA ASP A 82 7.60 -2.71 -5.79
C ASP A 82 7.55 -1.31 -5.15
N GLY A 83 8.64 -0.76 -4.60
CA GLY A 83 8.61 0.52 -3.87
C GLY A 83 7.98 1.67 -4.67
N ARG A 84 8.31 1.80 -5.95
CA ARG A 84 7.69 2.83 -6.83
C ARG A 84 6.22 2.54 -7.12
N ARG A 85 5.85 1.27 -7.28
CA ARG A 85 4.46 0.84 -7.53
C ARG A 85 3.60 1.10 -6.30
N LEU A 86 4.11 0.81 -5.11
CA LEU A 86 3.44 1.12 -3.84
C LEU A 86 3.22 2.61 -3.67
N LEU A 87 4.22 3.44 -3.97
CA LEU A 87 4.05 4.89 -3.92
C LEU A 87 2.98 5.37 -4.91
N ARG A 88 3.01 4.86 -6.15
CA ARG A 88 1.99 5.17 -7.18
C ARG A 88 0.58 4.77 -6.73
N LEU A 89 0.46 3.56 -6.17
CA LEU A 89 -0.80 3.01 -5.66
C LEU A 89 -1.32 3.82 -4.47
N LEU A 90 -0.47 4.12 -3.48
CA LEU A 90 -0.81 4.98 -2.35
C LEU A 90 -1.44 6.28 -2.85
N LEU A 91 -0.80 6.95 -3.80
CA LEU A 91 -1.29 8.23 -4.33
C LEU A 91 -2.56 8.07 -5.18
N ALA A 92 -2.77 6.91 -5.80
CA ALA A 92 -4.00 6.59 -6.51
C ALA A 92 -5.19 6.40 -5.54
N VAL A 93 -4.93 5.90 -4.33
CA VAL A 93 -5.95 5.67 -3.30
C VAL A 93 -5.92 6.68 -2.15
N TYR A 94 -5.10 7.75 -2.24
CA TYR A 94 -4.91 8.68 -1.13
C TYR A 94 -6.12 9.59 -0.92
N HIS A 95 -6.55 9.72 0.33
CA HIS A 95 -7.54 10.67 0.80
C HIS A 95 -7.19 11.08 2.24
N PRO A 96 -7.26 12.38 2.62
CA PRO A 96 -6.88 12.84 3.96
C PRO A 96 -7.64 12.17 5.13
N ARG A 97 -8.86 11.69 4.86
CA ARG A 97 -9.69 10.99 5.87
C ARG A 97 -9.17 9.61 6.23
N ASN A 98 -8.62 8.91 5.26
CA ASN A 98 -8.29 7.50 5.31
C ASN A 98 -6.96 7.28 6.04
N ARG A 99 -6.66 6.04 6.39
CA ARG A 99 -5.43 5.60 7.05
C ARG A 99 -4.68 4.62 6.16
N TYR A 100 -3.36 4.69 6.17
CA TYR A 100 -2.52 3.87 5.29
C TYR A 100 -1.35 3.28 6.05
N VAL A 101 -1.14 1.98 5.89
CA VAL A 101 0.09 1.29 6.30
C VAL A 101 0.71 0.67 5.06
N LEU A 102 1.95 1.07 4.75
CA LEU A 102 2.72 0.51 3.64
C LEU A 102 3.72 -0.50 4.20
N HIS A 103 3.71 -1.70 3.63
CA HIS A 103 4.62 -2.78 4.01
C HIS A 103 5.36 -3.28 2.76
N LEU A 104 6.66 -3.04 2.71
CA LEU A 104 7.59 -3.73 1.81
C LEU A 104 8.14 -4.95 2.55
N SER A 105 8.15 -6.13 1.92
CA SER A 105 8.68 -7.35 2.53
C SER A 105 10.18 -7.28 2.81
N ALA A 106 10.65 -8.16 3.71
CA ALA A 106 12.04 -8.16 4.19
C ALA A 106 13.10 -8.50 3.12
N ASP A 107 12.69 -9.07 1.97
CA ASP A 107 13.57 -9.30 0.82
C ASP A 107 13.88 -8.01 0.02
N ALA A 108 13.11 -6.94 0.24
CA ALA A 108 13.41 -5.62 -0.29
C ALA A 108 14.58 -4.99 0.50
N PRO A 109 15.59 -4.43 -0.18
CA PRO A 109 16.74 -3.84 0.47
C PRO A 109 16.36 -2.58 1.28
N ASP A 110 17.17 -2.25 2.29
CA ASP A 110 16.86 -1.15 3.21
C ASP A 110 16.82 0.22 2.49
N ASP A 111 17.63 0.41 1.45
CA ASP A 111 17.65 1.62 0.62
C ASP A 111 16.34 1.80 -0.17
N GLU A 112 15.74 0.72 -0.67
CA GLU A 112 14.42 0.77 -1.30
C GLU A 112 13.34 1.18 -0.29
N ARG A 113 13.38 0.64 0.93
CA ARG A 113 12.45 0.99 2.01
C ARG A 113 12.61 2.45 2.46
N LEU A 114 13.84 2.93 2.59
CA LEU A 114 14.14 4.34 2.88
C LEU A 114 13.68 5.25 1.75
N SER A 115 13.89 4.84 0.49
CA SER A 115 13.43 5.59 -0.68
C SER A 115 11.91 5.67 -0.75
N LEU A 116 11.19 4.59 -0.41
CA LEU A 116 9.73 4.61 -0.28
C LEU A 116 9.29 5.60 0.80
N ALA A 117 9.90 5.54 2.00
CA ALA A 117 9.56 6.44 3.10
C ALA A 117 9.82 7.92 2.74
N ALA A 118 10.96 8.21 2.11
CA ALA A 118 11.28 9.55 1.61
C ALA A 118 10.28 9.99 0.52
N GLY A 119 9.92 9.10 -0.39
CA GLY A 119 8.93 9.33 -1.43
C GLY A 119 7.56 9.67 -0.86
N VAL A 120 7.10 8.94 0.16
CA VAL A 120 5.84 9.21 0.88
C VAL A 120 5.88 10.59 1.54
N ALA A 121 6.96 10.91 2.25
CA ALA A 121 7.11 12.19 2.94
C ALA A 121 7.11 13.38 1.96
N ALA A 122 7.64 13.19 0.74
CA ALA A 122 7.69 14.19 -0.31
C ALA A 122 6.43 14.23 -1.21
N ALA A 123 5.52 13.26 -1.09
CA ALA A 123 4.51 13.01 -2.11
C ALA A 123 3.46 14.14 -2.24
N ALA A 124 2.96 14.66 -1.12
CA ALA A 124 2.03 15.78 -1.11
C ALA A 124 2.01 16.49 0.25
N PRO A 125 1.75 17.82 0.31
CA PRO A 125 1.62 18.55 1.57
C PRO A 125 0.58 17.95 2.53
N ALA A 126 -0.53 17.43 1.98
CA ALA A 126 -1.57 16.79 2.77
C ALA A 126 -1.09 15.52 3.48
N VAL A 127 -0.18 14.73 2.88
CA VAL A 127 0.34 13.50 3.50
C VAL A 127 1.07 13.82 4.81
N GLY A 128 1.94 14.83 4.78
CA GLY A 128 2.65 15.30 5.97
C GLY A 128 1.74 16.00 6.97
N ALA A 129 0.76 16.77 6.50
CA ALA A 129 -0.17 17.48 7.38
C ALA A 129 -1.12 16.53 8.12
N PHE A 130 -1.71 15.53 7.46
CA PHE A 130 -2.66 14.63 8.10
C PHE A 130 -1.98 13.49 8.88
N GLY A 131 -0.70 13.22 8.62
CA GLY A 131 0.07 12.19 9.32
C GLY A 131 -0.59 10.81 9.26
N ASN A 132 -1.33 10.54 8.17
CA ASN A 132 -2.23 9.41 8.04
C ASN A 132 -1.63 8.24 7.24
N VAL A 133 -0.33 8.32 6.95
CA VAL A 133 0.43 7.29 6.22
C VAL A 133 1.61 6.85 7.08
N ALA A 134 1.70 5.54 7.34
CA ALA A 134 2.82 4.93 8.04
C ALA A 134 3.53 3.92 7.13
N VAL A 135 4.86 3.92 7.14
CA VAL A 135 5.69 2.93 6.45
C VAL A 135 6.28 1.99 7.50
N VAL A 136 6.13 0.68 7.32
CA VAL A 136 6.63 -0.32 8.27
C VAL A 136 8.16 -0.32 8.27
N GLY A 137 8.77 0.06 9.39
CA GLY A 137 10.24 0.09 9.54
C GLY A 137 10.88 -1.29 9.65
N THR A 138 10.31 -2.17 10.50
CA THR A 138 10.75 -3.58 10.64
C THR A 138 9.81 -4.49 9.86
N PRO A 139 10.15 -4.90 8.63
CA PRO A 139 9.25 -5.68 7.79
C PRO A 139 9.17 -7.14 8.25
N THR A 140 8.03 -7.78 7.97
CA THR A 140 7.94 -9.24 7.96
C THR A 140 8.48 -9.81 6.65
N ALA A 141 8.83 -11.10 6.64
CA ALA A 141 9.31 -11.79 5.43
C ALA A 141 8.31 -11.71 4.26
N GLY A 142 7.01 -11.68 4.55
CA GLY A 142 5.97 -11.54 3.54
C GLY A 142 5.98 -12.69 2.54
N THR A 143 6.25 -13.92 3.01
CA THR A 143 6.26 -15.10 2.14
C THR A 143 4.85 -15.30 1.59
N PRO A 144 4.67 -15.39 0.26
CA PRO A 144 3.32 -15.50 -0.30
C PRO A 144 2.66 -16.82 0.11
N VAL A 145 3.45 -17.89 0.26
CA VAL A 145 2.99 -19.24 0.55
C VAL A 145 2.79 -19.50 2.06
N GLY A 146 3.55 -18.83 2.92
CA GLY A 146 3.62 -19.12 4.36
C GLY A 146 2.84 -18.13 5.24
N ALA A 147 2.86 -18.37 6.55
CA ALA A 147 2.10 -17.59 7.53
C ALA A 147 2.71 -16.23 7.90
N SER A 148 3.96 -15.93 7.49
CA SER A 148 4.60 -14.63 7.70
C SER A 148 3.88 -13.50 6.96
N GLY A 149 3.25 -13.77 5.82
CA GLY A 149 2.35 -12.83 5.15
C GLY A 149 1.14 -12.50 6.04
N LEU A 150 0.44 -13.53 6.54
CA LEU A 150 -0.71 -13.36 7.44
C LEU A 150 -0.31 -12.62 8.72
N ALA A 151 0.83 -12.97 9.31
CA ALA A 151 1.38 -12.29 10.48
C ALA A 151 1.66 -10.80 10.20
N GLY A 152 2.17 -10.48 9.00
CA GLY A 152 2.34 -9.10 8.53
C GLY A 152 1.01 -8.34 8.46
N THR A 153 -0.02 -8.96 7.88
CA THR A 153 -1.38 -8.38 7.80
C THR A 153 -1.97 -8.12 9.19
N LEU A 154 -1.91 -9.12 10.09
CA LEU A 154 -2.43 -8.99 11.46
C LEU A 154 -1.64 -7.95 12.26
N ARG A 155 -0.33 -7.87 12.08
CA ARG A 155 0.51 -6.83 12.69
C ARG A 155 0.10 -5.43 12.22
N ALA A 156 -0.09 -5.24 10.92
CA ALA A 156 -0.52 -3.96 10.37
C ALA A 156 -1.92 -3.57 10.88
N ALA A 157 -2.85 -4.52 10.92
CA ALA A 157 -4.18 -4.32 11.48
C ALA A 157 -4.12 -3.92 12.97
N ALA A 158 -3.29 -4.59 13.78
CA ALA A 158 -3.09 -4.23 15.18
C ALA A 158 -2.49 -2.82 15.36
N VAL A 159 -1.56 -2.42 14.48
CA VAL A 159 -1.02 -1.06 14.47
C VAL A 159 -2.11 -0.04 14.13
N LEU A 160 -2.94 -0.30 13.12
CA LEU A 160 -4.06 0.56 12.74
C LEU A 160 -5.08 0.72 13.87
N LEU A 161 -5.43 -0.36 14.56
CA LEU A 161 -6.31 -0.31 15.74
C LEU A 161 -5.73 0.53 16.87
N ARG A 162 -4.41 0.46 17.10
CA ARG A 162 -3.73 1.20 18.16
C ARG A 162 -3.53 2.68 17.84
N LEU A 163 -3.16 3.01 16.61
CA LEU A 163 -2.86 4.38 16.21
C LEU A 163 -4.11 5.18 15.86
N HIS A 164 -5.16 4.51 15.37
CA HIS A 164 -6.34 5.17 14.83
C HIS A 164 -7.61 4.41 15.24
N PRO A 165 -8.36 4.89 16.24
CA PRO A 165 -9.56 4.19 16.69
C PRO A 165 -10.76 4.34 15.74
N ASP A 166 -10.75 5.28 14.78
CA ASP A 166 -11.97 5.77 14.14
C ASP A 166 -12.15 5.40 12.66
N TRP A 167 -11.58 4.29 12.20
CA TRP A 167 -11.80 3.78 10.83
C TRP A 167 -12.93 2.75 10.79
N ASP A 168 -13.56 2.57 9.63
CA ASP A 168 -14.76 1.74 9.49
C ASP A 168 -14.46 0.41 8.80
N TRP A 169 -13.66 0.44 7.72
CA TRP A 169 -13.26 -0.74 6.96
C TRP A 169 -11.74 -0.83 6.81
N PHE A 170 -11.25 -2.06 6.88
CA PHE A 170 -9.87 -2.47 6.61
C PHE A 170 -9.79 -3.13 5.23
N LEU A 171 -8.94 -2.58 4.36
CA LEU A 171 -8.75 -3.02 2.98
C LEU A 171 -7.32 -3.47 2.75
N THR A 172 -7.14 -4.60 2.10
CA THR A 172 -5.83 -5.11 1.69
C THR A 172 -5.60 -4.90 0.21
N LEU A 173 -4.53 -4.22 -0.18
CA LEU A 173 -4.11 -4.10 -1.57
C LEU A 173 -2.64 -4.47 -1.68
N ASN A 174 -2.23 -5.04 -2.80
CA ASN A 174 -0.84 -5.27 -3.14
C ASN A 174 -0.41 -4.43 -4.37
N ALA A 175 0.88 -4.41 -4.65
CA ALA A 175 1.45 -3.64 -5.76
C ALA A 175 0.88 -3.97 -7.16
N ALA A 176 0.18 -5.10 -7.33
CA ALA A 176 -0.47 -5.51 -8.57
C ALA A 176 -1.95 -5.10 -8.67
N ASP A 177 -2.51 -4.50 -7.61
CA ASP A 177 -3.86 -3.94 -7.59
C ASP A 177 -3.87 -2.47 -8.05
N TYR A 178 -4.99 -2.03 -8.63
CA TYR A 178 -5.19 -0.62 -8.95
C TYR A 178 -6.66 -0.21 -8.86
N PRO A 179 -6.98 1.02 -8.38
CA PRO A 179 -8.35 1.50 -8.29
C PRO A 179 -8.94 1.82 -9.67
N LEU A 180 -10.22 1.52 -9.84
CA LEU A 180 -11.05 1.89 -10.99
C LEU A 180 -12.08 2.98 -10.66
N VAL A 181 -12.01 3.54 -9.46
CA VAL A 181 -12.87 4.61 -8.96
C VAL A 181 -12.05 5.61 -8.16
N THR A 182 -12.51 6.86 -8.06
CA THR A 182 -11.87 7.83 -7.17
C THR A 182 -12.20 7.53 -5.70
N GLN A 183 -11.42 8.08 -4.77
CA GLN A 183 -11.72 7.94 -3.34
C GLN A 183 -13.05 8.63 -2.96
N ASP A 184 -13.37 9.77 -3.59
CA ASP A 184 -14.67 10.41 -3.41
C ASP A 184 -15.82 9.50 -3.87
N ASP A 185 -15.68 8.82 -5.02
CA ASP A 185 -16.67 7.83 -5.50
C ASP A 185 -16.85 6.70 -4.48
N LEU A 186 -15.74 6.10 -4.04
CA LEU A 186 -15.76 4.97 -3.13
C LEU A 186 -16.38 5.34 -1.79
N ILE A 187 -15.94 6.45 -1.18
CA ILE A 187 -16.47 6.94 0.10
C ILE A 187 -17.95 7.32 -0.03
N HIS A 188 -18.34 7.96 -1.13
CA HIS A 188 -19.73 8.33 -1.38
C HIS A 188 -20.63 7.08 -1.43
N VAL A 189 -20.27 6.08 -2.24
CA VAL A 189 -21.10 4.87 -2.36
C VAL A 189 -21.10 4.06 -1.06
N LEU A 190 -19.94 3.88 -0.41
CA LEU A 190 -19.86 3.17 0.88
C LEU A 190 -20.61 3.89 2.01
N SER A 191 -20.89 5.19 1.89
CA SER A 191 -21.75 5.89 2.86
C SER A 191 -23.20 5.35 2.87
N SER A 192 -23.63 4.70 1.78
CA SER A 192 -24.94 4.04 1.68
C SER A 192 -24.93 2.57 2.11
N VAL A 193 -23.76 2.02 2.42
CA VAL A 193 -23.58 0.60 2.77
C VAL A 193 -23.51 0.45 4.30
N PRO A 194 -24.21 -0.53 4.90
CA PRO A 194 -24.07 -0.83 6.32
C PRO A 194 -22.61 -1.16 6.69
N ARG A 195 -22.07 -0.45 7.68
CA ARG A 195 -20.64 -0.53 8.08
C ARG A 195 -20.25 -1.82 8.78
N ASP A 196 -21.23 -2.62 9.17
CA ASP A 196 -21.06 -3.94 9.75
C ASP A 196 -20.84 -5.02 8.69
N LEU A 197 -21.00 -4.74 7.40
CA LEU A 197 -20.74 -5.71 6.34
C LEU A 197 -19.25 -5.92 6.06
N ASN A 198 -18.92 -7.16 5.68
CA ASN A 198 -17.59 -7.62 5.28
C ASN A 198 -17.67 -8.18 3.85
N PHE A 199 -16.87 -7.65 2.94
CA PHE A 199 -16.77 -8.12 1.57
C PHE A 199 -15.58 -9.08 1.47
N ILE A 200 -15.89 -10.36 1.35
CA ILE A 200 -14.93 -11.45 1.39
C ILE A 200 -15.45 -12.59 0.51
N ASP A 201 -14.83 -12.78 -0.67
CA ASP A 201 -15.14 -13.89 -1.57
C ASP A 201 -14.68 -15.21 -0.93
N HIS A 202 -15.56 -16.20 -0.84
CA HIS A 202 -15.28 -17.47 -0.17
C HIS A 202 -16.02 -18.65 -0.78
N THR A 203 -15.40 -19.82 -0.65
CA THR A 203 -15.99 -21.13 -0.89
C THR A 203 -15.62 -22.11 0.21
N SER A 204 -16.55 -22.98 0.57
CA SER A 204 -16.30 -24.19 1.38
C SER A 204 -16.10 -25.44 0.52
N ASP A 205 -16.32 -25.35 -0.80
CA ASP A 205 -16.09 -26.47 -1.70
C ASP A 205 -14.60 -26.58 -2.04
N ILE A 206 -13.93 -27.45 -1.29
CA ILE A 206 -12.49 -27.69 -1.38
C ILE A 206 -12.20 -28.87 -2.34
N GLY A 207 -13.20 -29.70 -2.65
CA GLY A 207 -13.12 -30.81 -3.59
C GLY A 207 -11.84 -31.65 -3.47
N SER A 208 -11.18 -31.89 -4.61
CA SER A 208 -9.96 -32.69 -4.71
C SER A 208 -8.72 -32.05 -4.06
N LYS A 209 -8.79 -30.79 -3.61
CA LYS A 209 -7.65 -30.03 -3.05
C LYS A 209 -7.53 -30.12 -1.54
N GLU A 210 -8.40 -30.87 -0.87
CA GLU A 210 -8.36 -31.03 0.59
C GLU A 210 -7.00 -31.57 1.07
N THR A 211 -6.44 -32.54 0.34
CA THR A 211 -5.12 -33.10 0.68
C THR A 211 -4.04 -32.02 0.70
N GLU A 212 -4.09 -31.08 -0.25
CA GLU A 212 -3.10 -30.03 -0.41
C GLU A 212 -3.29 -28.87 0.57
N LYS A 213 -4.53 -28.42 0.78
CA LYS A 213 -4.83 -27.20 1.54
C LYS A 213 -5.10 -27.44 3.02
N VAL A 214 -5.55 -28.63 3.37
CA VAL A 214 -5.99 -28.97 4.73
C VAL A 214 -5.00 -29.93 5.39
N ARG A 215 -4.60 -30.99 4.68
CA ARG A 215 -3.80 -32.09 5.25
C ARG A 215 -2.30 -31.89 5.16
N GLU A 216 -1.81 -31.27 4.09
CA GLU A 216 -0.39 -30.92 3.97
C GLU A 216 -0.02 -29.79 4.94
N MET A 217 1.18 -29.92 5.52
CA MET A 217 1.72 -28.94 6.44
C MET A 217 2.99 -28.34 5.87
N ILE A 218 3.11 -27.02 6.01
CA ILE A 218 4.33 -26.29 5.69
C ILE A 218 4.88 -25.59 6.92
N VAL A 219 6.19 -25.37 6.93
CA VAL A 219 6.89 -24.57 7.92
C VAL A 219 7.46 -23.37 7.19
N ASP A 220 6.94 -22.18 7.51
CA ASP A 220 7.39 -20.93 6.91
C ASP A 220 8.71 -20.48 7.53
N ALA A 221 9.80 -20.51 6.73
CA ALA A 221 11.10 -20.07 7.20
C ALA A 221 11.10 -18.59 7.59
N GLY A 222 10.23 -17.78 6.97
CA GLY A 222 10.14 -16.35 7.21
C GLY A 222 9.67 -15.95 8.61
N ILE A 223 9.18 -16.91 9.41
CA ILE A 223 8.75 -16.68 10.80
C ILE A 223 9.92 -16.76 11.79
N TYR A 224 10.90 -17.63 11.54
CA TYR A 224 12.02 -17.87 12.47
C TYR A 224 13.41 -17.59 11.89
N LEU A 225 13.52 -17.39 10.57
CA LEU A 225 14.75 -16.97 9.89
C LEU A 225 14.50 -15.67 9.12
N SER A 226 14.98 -14.56 9.69
CA SER A 226 14.89 -13.24 9.06
C SER A 226 15.50 -13.25 7.66
N GLY A 227 14.80 -12.67 6.68
CA GLY A 227 15.27 -12.51 5.30
C GLY A 227 15.14 -13.75 4.40
N ARG A 228 14.56 -14.87 4.89
CA ARG A 228 14.23 -16.02 4.03
C ARG A 228 12.77 -16.01 3.60
N THR A 229 12.53 -16.22 2.30
CA THR A 229 11.17 -16.33 1.73
C THR A 229 10.76 -17.78 1.42
N ASN A 230 11.61 -18.73 1.74
CA ASN A 230 11.39 -20.16 1.50
C ASN A 230 10.46 -20.77 2.54
N PHE A 231 9.89 -21.92 2.21
CA PHE A 231 9.12 -22.76 3.13
C PHE A 231 9.58 -24.21 3.03
N PHE A 232 9.37 -24.98 4.10
CA PHE A 232 9.64 -26.41 4.14
C PHE A 232 8.32 -27.18 4.17
N ARG A 233 8.26 -28.34 3.52
CA ARG A 233 7.12 -29.25 3.62
C ARG A 233 7.39 -30.28 4.70
N ALA A 234 6.38 -30.52 5.54
CA ALA A 234 6.42 -31.66 6.44
C ALA A 234 6.25 -32.96 5.63
N THR A 235 6.97 -34.00 6.03
CA THR A 235 6.80 -35.36 5.47
C THR A 235 5.49 -36.00 5.95
N GLN A 236 5.08 -35.67 7.18
CA GLN A 236 3.81 -36.13 7.74
C GLN A 236 2.66 -35.18 7.37
N LYS A 237 1.48 -35.76 7.17
CA LYS A 237 0.22 -35.04 6.95
C LYS A 237 -0.64 -35.09 8.21
N ARG A 238 -1.49 -34.09 8.41
CA ARG A 238 -2.46 -34.06 9.51
C ARG A 238 -3.85 -34.49 9.05
N PRO A 239 -4.68 -35.07 9.94
CA PRO A 239 -6.10 -35.23 9.66
C PRO A 239 -6.80 -33.85 9.59
N PRO A 240 -7.88 -33.72 8.81
CA PRO A 240 -8.70 -32.51 8.83
C PRO A 240 -9.31 -32.33 10.23
N PRO A 241 -9.27 -31.12 10.82
CA PRO A 241 -9.88 -30.87 12.12
C PRO A 241 -11.42 -30.88 12.02
N ASP A 242 -12.07 -31.53 12.99
CA ASP A 242 -13.53 -31.61 13.07
C ASP A 242 -14.18 -30.40 13.77
N ALA A 243 -13.38 -29.55 14.41
CA ALA A 243 -13.86 -28.46 15.25
C ALA A 243 -14.38 -27.24 14.46
N PHE A 244 -14.07 -27.13 13.17
CA PHE A 244 -14.47 -26.00 12.33
C PHE A 244 -14.52 -26.37 10.85
N LYS A 245 -15.29 -25.61 10.07
CA LYS A 245 -15.32 -25.72 8.61
C LYS A 245 -14.23 -24.85 7.98
N HIS A 246 -13.63 -25.34 6.90
CA HIS A 246 -12.62 -24.60 6.16
C HIS A 246 -13.28 -23.76 5.09
N PHE A 247 -12.87 -22.50 5.01
CA PHE A 247 -13.25 -21.60 3.93
C PHE A 247 -11.98 -21.01 3.34
N PHE A 248 -11.94 -20.95 2.02
CA PHE A 248 -10.87 -20.35 1.25
C PHE A 248 -11.43 -19.41 0.19
N LEU A 249 -10.59 -18.53 -0.32
CA LEU A 249 -10.90 -17.69 -1.46
C LEU A 249 -11.32 -18.52 -2.68
N SER A 250 -12.42 -18.15 -3.34
CA SER A 250 -13.00 -18.97 -4.42
C SER A 250 -12.05 -19.17 -5.60
N SER A 251 -11.23 -18.16 -5.92
CA SER A 251 -10.23 -18.25 -6.99
C SER A 251 -9.11 -19.27 -6.70
N LEU A 252 -8.82 -19.57 -5.43
CA LEU A 252 -7.76 -20.50 -5.04
C LEU A 252 -8.11 -21.96 -5.37
N CYS A 253 -9.40 -22.31 -5.32
CA CYS A 253 -9.86 -23.65 -5.70
C CYS A 253 -9.56 -24.00 -7.17
N LEU A 254 -9.07 -23.07 -7.99
CA LEU A 254 -8.71 -23.30 -9.39
C LEU A 254 -7.20 -23.49 -9.64
N VAL A 255 -6.29 -23.04 -8.77
CA VAL A 255 -4.82 -23.15 -8.97
C VAL A 255 -4.23 -24.45 -8.38
N PRO A 256 -3.58 -25.35 -9.15
CA PRO A 256 -2.87 -26.51 -8.60
C PRO A 256 -1.44 -26.16 -8.15
N LEU A 257 -1.03 -26.65 -6.96
CA LEU A 257 0.27 -26.30 -6.34
C LEU A 257 1.52 -26.58 -7.19
N VAL A 258 1.49 -27.64 -8.00
CA VAL A 258 2.63 -28.06 -8.85
C VAL A 258 3.03 -26.91 -9.80
N TRP A 259 2.06 -26.10 -10.22
CA TRP A 259 2.29 -24.95 -11.09
C TRP A 259 2.85 -23.74 -10.34
N MET A 260 2.57 -23.59 -9.03
CA MET A 260 3.13 -22.50 -8.22
C MET A 260 4.66 -22.62 -8.03
N ILE A 261 5.21 -23.82 -8.17
CA ILE A 261 6.65 -24.11 -7.97
C ILE A 261 7.41 -24.13 -9.29
N SER A 262 6.74 -24.49 -10.39
CA SER A 262 7.38 -24.76 -11.70
C SER A 262 7.28 -23.59 -12.68
N SER A 263 6.48 -22.56 -12.39
CA SER A 263 6.26 -21.43 -13.28
C SER A 263 7.19 -20.26 -12.97
N PRO A 264 7.83 -19.62 -13.97
CA PRO A 264 8.61 -18.39 -13.78
C PRO A 264 7.72 -17.14 -13.56
N ILE A 265 6.40 -17.32 -13.47
CA ILE A 265 5.47 -16.24 -13.15
C ILE A 265 5.75 -15.77 -11.72
N PRO A 266 6.01 -14.48 -11.51
CA PRO A 266 6.36 -13.99 -10.19
C PRO A 266 5.20 -14.28 -9.24
N LEU A 267 5.51 -14.72 -8.02
CA LEU A 267 4.57 -14.91 -6.90
C LEU A 267 3.72 -13.64 -6.56
N LEU A 268 3.79 -12.57 -7.38
CA LEU A 268 3.18 -11.24 -7.23
C LEU A 268 1.66 -11.34 -7.17
N LEU A 269 1.11 -12.42 -7.71
CA LEU A 269 -0.33 -12.67 -7.79
C LEU A 269 -0.94 -13.15 -6.46
N LEU A 270 -0.14 -13.76 -5.57
CA LEU A 270 -0.59 -14.52 -4.39
C LEU A 270 -0.39 -13.79 -3.05
N GLY A 271 0.23 -12.61 -3.03
CA GLY A 271 0.82 -12.03 -1.80
C GLY A 271 -0.12 -11.26 -0.85
N SER A 272 -1.43 -11.24 -1.07
CA SER A 272 -2.38 -10.64 -0.12
C SER A 272 -3.79 -11.13 -0.40
N PRO A 273 -4.57 -11.55 0.60
CA PRO A 273 -5.92 -12.05 0.39
C PRO A 273 -6.88 -10.88 0.17
N TRP A 274 -7.71 -11.08 -0.84
CA TRP A 274 -8.83 -10.30 -1.33
C TRP A 274 -9.87 -9.78 -0.33
N VAL A 275 -9.59 -8.88 0.63
CA VAL A 275 -10.59 -8.59 1.70
C VAL A 275 -10.89 -7.12 1.94
N ILE A 276 -12.16 -6.83 2.26
CA ILE A 276 -12.63 -5.57 2.85
C ILE A 276 -13.43 -5.94 4.11
N LEU A 277 -12.83 -5.72 5.27
CA LEU A 277 -13.33 -6.21 6.55
C LEU A 277 -13.74 -5.04 7.43
N ASN A 278 -14.86 -5.17 8.13
CA ASN A 278 -15.28 -4.16 9.09
C ASN A 278 -14.29 -4.11 10.28
N ARG A 279 -14.23 -2.97 10.96
CA ARG A 279 -13.33 -2.77 12.10
C ARG A 279 -13.57 -3.76 13.24
N ARG A 280 -14.83 -4.04 13.59
CA ARG A 280 -15.20 -4.91 14.72
C ARG A 280 -14.70 -6.35 14.52
N PHE A 281 -14.72 -6.85 13.29
CA PHE A 281 -14.21 -8.17 12.91
C PHE A 281 -12.68 -8.22 12.98
N ILE A 282 -12.01 -7.14 12.59
CA ILE A 282 -10.55 -7.02 12.78
C ILE A 282 -10.20 -6.98 14.26
N GLU A 283 -10.94 -6.22 15.09
CA GLU A 283 -10.79 -6.25 16.55
C GLU A 283 -10.98 -7.66 17.11
N TYR A 284 -11.97 -8.40 16.62
CA TYR A 284 -12.18 -9.79 16.99
C TYR A 284 -10.97 -10.67 16.65
N CYS A 285 -10.42 -10.51 15.45
CA CYS A 285 -9.25 -11.28 15.02
C CYS A 285 -7.98 -10.95 15.84
N ILE A 286 -7.83 -9.71 16.32
CA ILE A 286 -6.63 -9.25 17.04
C ILE A 286 -6.76 -9.48 18.55
N LEU A 287 -7.89 -9.13 19.15
CA LEU A 287 -8.12 -9.28 20.60
C LEU A 287 -8.50 -10.72 20.96
N GLY A 288 -9.19 -11.42 20.04
CA GLY A 288 -9.60 -12.81 20.21
C GLY A 288 -10.38 -13.03 21.49
N TRP A 289 -11.43 -12.25 21.76
CA TRP A 289 -12.21 -12.42 23.00
C TRP A 289 -12.85 -13.81 23.12
N GLU A 290 -12.94 -14.57 22.02
CA GLU A 290 -13.17 -16.01 21.99
C GLU A 290 -11.92 -16.79 21.54
N ASN A 291 -11.91 -18.10 21.77
CA ASN A 291 -10.78 -18.95 21.39
C ASN A 291 -10.67 -19.18 19.86
N LEU A 292 -11.75 -19.00 19.09
CA LEU A 292 -11.79 -19.35 17.66
C LEU A 292 -10.68 -18.68 16.83
N PRO A 293 -10.46 -17.34 16.87
CA PRO A 293 -9.37 -16.72 16.11
C PRO A 293 -8.00 -17.23 16.51
N ARG A 294 -7.78 -17.52 17.81
CA ARG A 294 -6.49 -18.05 18.32
C ARG A 294 -6.24 -19.47 17.84
N ILE A 295 -7.26 -20.33 17.88
CA ILE A 295 -7.19 -21.72 17.38
C ILE A 295 -6.92 -21.71 15.89
N LEU A 296 -7.66 -20.92 15.11
CA LEU A 296 -7.46 -20.83 13.68
C LEU A 296 -6.09 -20.23 13.34
N LEU A 297 -5.60 -19.25 14.11
CA LEU A 297 -4.26 -18.68 13.88
C LEU A 297 -3.17 -19.74 14.07
N MET A 298 -3.25 -20.55 15.13
CA MET A 298 -2.34 -21.67 15.34
C MET A 298 -2.43 -22.70 14.20
N TYR A 299 -3.65 -22.99 13.74
CA TYR A 299 -3.89 -23.93 12.65
C TYR A 299 -3.30 -23.44 11.31
N PHE A 300 -3.55 -22.18 10.96
CA PHE A 300 -3.10 -21.54 9.72
C PHE A 300 -1.61 -21.20 9.72
N ASN A 301 -0.91 -21.30 10.84
CA ASN A 301 0.54 -21.13 10.88
C ASN A 301 1.29 -22.12 9.97
N ASN A 302 0.72 -23.32 9.77
CA ASN A 302 1.33 -24.38 8.98
C ASN A 302 0.50 -24.77 7.73
N VAL A 303 -0.41 -23.89 7.29
CA VAL A 303 -1.24 -24.07 6.09
C VAL A 303 -0.59 -23.37 4.90
N VAL A 304 -0.74 -23.94 3.70
CA VAL A 304 -0.36 -23.29 2.44
C VAL A 304 -1.33 -22.15 2.12
N LEU A 305 -0.80 -20.95 1.84
CA LEU A 305 -1.57 -19.74 1.53
C LEU A 305 -2.55 -19.35 2.65
N PRO A 306 -2.08 -19.19 3.89
CA PRO A 306 -2.96 -19.02 5.04
C PRO A 306 -3.72 -17.69 5.02
N GLN A 307 -3.17 -16.67 4.36
CA GLN A 307 -3.85 -15.43 4.08
C GLN A 307 -5.19 -15.64 3.36
N GLU A 308 -5.25 -16.59 2.42
CA GLU A 308 -6.44 -16.88 1.61
C GLU A 308 -7.47 -17.77 2.32
N GLY A 309 -7.20 -18.21 3.55
CA GLY A 309 -8.11 -19.08 4.31
C GLY A 309 -8.44 -18.59 5.72
N TYR A 310 -7.53 -17.85 6.37
CA TYR A 310 -7.69 -17.45 7.77
C TYR A 310 -8.93 -16.59 7.99
N PHE A 311 -9.02 -15.42 7.34
CA PHE A 311 -10.15 -14.51 7.56
C PHE A 311 -11.48 -15.14 7.15
N HIS A 312 -11.50 -15.89 6.04
CA HIS A 312 -12.66 -16.62 5.54
C HIS A 312 -13.15 -17.66 6.57
N SER A 313 -12.23 -18.45 7.13
CA SER A 313 -12.57 -19.48 8.10
C SER A 313 -12.99 -18.87 9.44
N VAL A 314 -12.33 -17.80 9.91
CA VAL A 314 -12.72 -17.12 11.16
C VAL A 314 -14.10 -16.50 11.02
N ILE A 315 -14.38 -15.77 9.94
CA ILE A 315 -15.65 -15.05 9.79
C ILE A 315 -16.84 -16.01 9.64
N CYS A 316 -16.69 -17.07 8.85
CA CYS A 316 -17.77 -18.02 8.60
C CYS A 316 -18.07 -18.94 9.78
N ASN A 317 -17.08 -19.25 10.62
CA ASN A 317 -17.31 -20.06 11.83
C ASN A 317 -17.72 -19.21 13.05
N SER A 318 -17.68 -17.88 12.94
CA SER A 318 -18.05 -17.00 14.05
C SER A 318 -19.54 -16.67 14.05
N LEU A 319 -20.23 -16.95 15.16
CA LEU A 319 -21.67 -16.71 15.30
C LEU A 319 -22.04 -15.22 15.12
N ASP A 320 -21.20 -14.33 15.65
CA ASP A 320 -21.38 -12.88 15.58
C ASP A 320 -21.20 -12.27 14.19
N PHE A 321 -20.41 -12.91 13.31
CA PHE A 321 -19.96 -12.28 12.05
C PHE A 321 -20.43 -12.99 10.79
N ARG A 322 -20.74 -14.30 10.84
CA ARG A 322 -21.16 -15.10 9.68
C ARG A 322 -22.39 -14.52 8.93
N ASN A 323 -23.24 -13.76 9.61
CA ASN A 323 -24.43 -13.15 9.04
C ASN A 323 -24.18 -11.81 8.33
N PHE A 324 -22.98 -11.24 8.49
CA PHE A 324 -22.59 -9.94 7.95
C PHE A 324 -21.54 -10.08 6.84
N THR A 325 -21.56 -11.22 6.13
CA THR A 325 -20.64 -11.52 5.03
C THR A 325 -21.31 -11.32 3.68
N VAL A 326 -20.62 -10.65 2.78
CA VAL A 326 -20.98 -10.51 1.37
C VAL A 326 -19.94 -11.29 0.57
N ASN A 327 -20.39 -12.32 -0.15
CA ASN A 327 -19.52 -13.23 -0.91
C ASN A 327 -19.09 -12.59 -2.25
N ASN A 328 -18.25 -11.57 -2.14
CA ASN A 328 -17.64 -10.81 -3.23
C ASN A 328 -16.48 -9.99 -2.64
N ASP A 329 -15.35 -9.90 -3.33
CA ASP A 329 -14.15 -9.17 -2.88
C ASP A 329 -14.04 -7.74 -3.47
N LEU A 330 -15.06 -7.30 -4.21
CA LEU A 330 -15.15 -6.02 -4.94
C LEU A 330 -13.98 -5.78 -5.90
N ARG A 331 -13.51 -6.83 -6.59
CA ARG A 331 -12.42 -6.74 -7.57
C ARG A 331 -12.81 -7.29 -8.93
N PHE A 332 -12.38 -6.57 -9.97
CA PHE A 332 -12.41 -7.06 -11.33
C PHE A 332 -11.17 -7.93 -11.62
N MET A 333 -11.42 -9.16 -12.06
CA MET A 333 -10.41 -10.09 -12.55
C MET A 333 -10.95 -10.81 -13.78
N VAL A 334 -10.12 -10.98 -14.81
CA VAL A 334 -10.48 -11.76 -15.99
C VAL A 334 -10.39 -13.24 -15.66
N ARG A 335 -11.44 -13.99 -15.94
CA ARG A 335 -11.49 -15.46 -15.81
C ARG A 335 -11.72 -16.05 -17.19
N ASP A 336 -10.64 -16.44 -17.87
CA ASP A 336 -10.74 -17.05 -19.20
C ASP A 336 -10.98 -18.56 -19.09
N GLY A 337 -12.26 -18.96 -19.00
CA GLY A 337 -12.71 -20.35 -19.13
C GLY A 337 -12.33 -21.31 -17.97
N PRO A 338 -12.92 -22.52 -17.93
CA PRO A 338 -12.75 -23.47 -16.84
C PRO A 338 -11.35 -24.13 -16.76
N SER A 339 -10.47 -23.88 -17.75
CA SER A 339 -9.14 -24.50 -17.84
C SER A 339 -7.98 -23.56 -17.52
N GLN A 340 -8.17 -22.24 -17.45
CA GLN A 340 -7.10 -21.33 -17.04
C GLN A 340 -7.08 -21.15 -15.53
N SER A 341 -5.96 -21.53 -14.93
CA SER A 341 -5.80 -21.63 -13.48
C SER A 341 -5.53 -20.29 -12.81
N GLU A 342 -5.04 -19.28 -13.54
CA GLU A 342 -4.73 -17.93 -13.02
C GLU A 342 -5.30 -16.84 -13.93
N PRO A 343 -5.77 -15.71 -13.36
CA PRO A 343 -6.23 -14.59 -14.17
C PRO A 343 -5.05 -13.97 -14.94
N PRO A 344 -5.16 -13.80 -16.27
CA PRO A 344 -4.11 -13.15 -17.04
C PRO A 344 -3.89 -11.71 -16.57
N PHE A 345 -2.69 -11.17 -16.80
CA PHE A 345 -2.43 -9.76 -16.59
C PHE A 345 -3.38 -8.91 -17.43
N LEU A 346 -3.95 -7.88 -16.80
CA LEU A 346 -4.88 -6.96 -17.46
C LEU A 346 -4.13 -6.11 -18.48
N GLY A 347 -4.40 -6.36 -19.76
CA GLY A 347 -3.98 -5.53 -20.89
C GLY A 347 -5.03 -4.54 -21.40
N TRP A 348 -4.68 -3.86 -22.49
CA TRP A 348 -5.49 -2.80 -23.12
C TRP A 348 -6.86 -3.28 -23.62
N GLU A 349 -6.90 -4.53 -24.07
CA GLU A 349 -8.09 -5.25 -24.54
C GLU A 349 -9.16 -5.40 -23.45
N HIS A 350 -8.76 -5.40 -22.18
CA HIS A 350 -9.67 -5.55 -21.05
C HIS A 350 -10.22 -4.22 -20.54
N TYR A 351 -9.65 -3.08 -20.96
CA TYR A 351 -9.94 -1.75 -20.41
C TYR A 351 -11.44 -1.40 -20.40
N GLY A 352 -12.16 -1.67 -21.50
CA GLY A 352 -13.61 -1.40 -21.58
C GLY A 352 -14.38 -2.20 -20.54
N LYS A 353 -14.20 -3.53 -20.54
CA LYS A 353 -14.84 -4.44 -19.59
C LYS A 353 -14.53 -4.09 -18.13
N MET A 354 -13.27 -3.73 -17.84
CA MET A 354 -12.84 -3.28 -16.52
C MET A 354 -13.61 -2.04 -16.06
N VAL A 355 -13.60 -0.98 -16.86
CA VAL A 355 -14.21 0.32 -16.54
C VAL A 355 -15.74 0.26 -16.54
N ASP A 356 -16.33 -0.69 -17.27
CA ASP A 356 -17.78 -0.92 -17.30
C ASP A 356 -18.27 -1.89 -16.23
N SER A 357 -17.38 -2.66 -15.59
CA SER A 357 -17.75 -3.64 -14.56
C SER A 357 -18.38 -3.03 -13.30
N GLY A 358 -18.06 -1.77 -12.99
CA GLY A 358 -18.46 -1.10 -11.75
C GLY A 358 -17.66 -1.54 -10.51
N ALA A 359 -16.72 -2.49 -10.62
CA ALA A 359 -15.86 -2.88 -9.51
C ALA A 359 -14.91 -1.73 -9.12
N PRO A 360 -14.67 -1.47 -7.82
CA PRO A 360 -13.81 -0.38 -7.37
C PRO A 360 -12.30 -0.63 -7.58
N PHE A 361 -11.89 -1.88 -7.73
CA PHE A 361 -10.49 -2.27 -7.93
C PHE A 361 -10.37 -3.31 -9.05
N ALA A 362 -9.20 -3.40 -9.67
CA ALA A 362 -8.89 -4.42 -10.67
C ALA A 362 -7.48 -4.98 -10.47
N ARG A 363 -7.28 -6.22 -10.95
CA ARG A 363 -6.00 -6.93 -10.89
C ARG A 363 -5.93 -8.13 -11.84
N PRO A 364 -4.73 -8.67 -12.10
CA PRO A 364 -3.42 -8.11 -11.78
C PRO A 364 -2.86 -7.21 -12.89
N PHE A 365 -2.12 -6.17 -12.51
CA PHE A 365 -1.39 -5.30 -13.44
C PHE A 365 0.11 -5.61 -13.46
N ARG A 366 0.73 -5.45 -14.64
CA ARG A 366 2.19 -5.52 -14.79
C ARG A 366 2.85 -4.26 -14.21
N GLU A 367 4.12 -4.40 -13.86
CA GLU A 367 4.94 -3.26 -13.49
C GLU A 367 5.06 -2.28 -14.67
N ASN A 368 4.92 -0.98 -14.39
CA ASN A 368 5.04 0.11 -15.37
C ASN A 368 4.14 -0.04 -16.61
N ASP A 369 2.99 -0.69 -16.46
CA ASP A 369 2.03 -0.84 -17.54
C ASP A 369 1.43 0.51 -17.94
N ARG A 370 1.49 0.85 -19.24
CA ARG A 370 0.88 2.07 -19.81
C ARG A 370 -0.64 2.10 -19.62
N LEU A 371 -1.27 0.95 -19.41
CA LEU A 371 -2.67 0.87 -19.05
C LEU A 371 -2.98 1.63 -17.75
N LEU A 372 -2.05 1.64 -16.78
CA LEU A 372 -2.20 2.39 -15.54
C LEU A 372 -2.23 3.90 -15.79
N ASP A 373 -1.46 4.40 -16.76
CA ASP A 373 -1.47 5.82 -17.14
C ASP A 373 -2.80 6.20 -17.80
N LYS A 374 -3.39 5.27 -18.57
CA LYS A 374 -4.74 5.45 -19.12
C LYS A 374 -5.80 5.47 -18.03
N ILE A 375 -5.71 4.60 -17.03
CA ILE A 375 -6.63 4.61 -15.86
C ILE A 375 -6.48 5.94 -15.12
N ASP A 376 -5.25 6.38 -14.85
CA ASP A 376 -4.97 7.66 -14.19
C ASP A 376 -5.63 8.83 -14.94
N GLY A 377 -5.42 8.95 -16.25
CA GLY A 377 -5.96 10.06 -17.04
C GLY A 377 -7.46 9.99 -17.26
N ASN A 378 -8.01 8.82 -17.58
CA ASN A 378 -9.41 8.71 -18.01
C ASN A 378 -10.38 8.48 -16.85
N VAL A 379 -9.98 7.68 -15.87
CA VAL A 379 -10.83 7.25 -14.76
C VAL A 379 -10.58 8.14 -13.53
N LEU A 380 -9.33 8.20 -13.07
CA LEU A 380 -8.98 8.91 -11.84
C LEU A 380 -8.78 10.42 -12.04
N LYS A 381 -8.74 10.89 -13.29
CA LYS A 381 -8.48 12.30 -13.67
C LYS A 381 -7.21 12.86 -13.02
N ARG A 382 -6.19 12.01 -12.90
CA ARG A 382 -4.91 12.25 -12.25
C ARG A 382 -3.85 12.52 -13.32
N TRP A 383 -3.25 13.72 -13.28
CA TRP A 383 -2.36 14.20 -14.35
C TRP A 383 -0.88 14.21 -13.95
N SER A 384 -0.57 14.52 -12.69
CA SER A 384 0.73 14.27 -12.07
C SER A 384 0.67 12.93 -11.34
N HIS A 385 1.80 12.24 -11.15
CA HIS A 385 1.89 11.06 -10.27
C HIS A 385 1.58 11.39 -8.77
N GLY A 386 0.94 12.52 -8.46
CA GLY A 386 0.48 12.93 -7.13
C GLY A 386 -0.87 12.30 -6.75
N PRO A 387 -1.50 12.78 -5.65
CA PRO A 387 -2.80 12.29 -5.21
C PRO A 387 -3.92 12.47 -6.24
N VAL A 388 -4.91 11.58 -6.23
CA VAL A 388 -6.13 11.73 -7.03
C VAL A 388 -6.92 12.96 -6.56
N PRO A 389 -7.30 13.87 -7.47
CA PRO A 389 -8.05 15.06 -7.11
C PRO A 389 -9.48 14.72 -6.69
N GLY A 390 -9.81 15.02 -5.42
CA GLY A 390 -11.17 14.96 -4.87
C GLY A 390 -11.73 16.33 -4.52
N ALA A 391 -12.92 16.37 -3.92
CA ALA A 391 -13.54 17.60 -3.43
C ALA A 391 -12.69 18.33 -2.38
N TRP A 392 -11.85 17.58 -1.66
CA TRP A 392 -10.92 18.12 -0.68
C TRP A 392 -9.77 18.93 -1.29
N CYS A 393 -9.48 18.82 -2.59
CA CYS A 393 -8.41 19.60 -3.24
C CYS A 393 -8.92 20.99 -3.62
N SER A 394 -8.36 22.04 -3.02
CA SER A 394 -8.80 23.44 -3.18
C SER A 394 -7.90 24.29 -4.08
N GLY A 395 -6.77 23.75 -4.52
CA GLY A 395 -5.82 24.45 -5.39
C GLY A 395 -6.43 24.81 -6.74
N ARG A 396 -6.16 26.04 -7.22
CA ARG A 396 -6.60 26.46 -8.56
C ARG A 396 -5.93 25.59 -9.61
N LYS A 397 -6.73 24.93 -10.46
CA LYS A 397 -6.24 24.23 -11.66
C LYS A 397 -5.60 25.25 -12.60
N ARG A 398 -4.27 25.36 -12.55
CA ARG A 398 -3.43 26.10 -13.51
C ARG A 398 -2.54 25.10 -14.24
N TRP A 399 -2.09 25.49 -15.43
CA TRP A 399 -1.06 24.72 -16.13
C TRP A 399 0.17 24.57 -15.19
N PHE A 400 0.62 23.33 -14.98
CA PHE A 400 1.74 22.94 -14.09
C PHE A 400 1.52 23.03 -12.56
N SER A 401 0.29 23.27 -12.07
CA SER A 401 0.03 23.30 -10.62
C SER A 401 -0.85 22.13 -10.18
N ASP A 402 -0.39 21.40 -9.15
CA ASP A 402 -1.15 20.31 -8.54
C ASP A 402 -2.34 20.87 -7.73
N PRO A 403 -3.60 20.54 -8.09
CA PRO A 403 -4.77 21.02 -7.36
C PRO A 403 -4.80 20.55 -5.89
N CYS A 404 -4.09 19.48 -5.54
CA CYS A 404 -4.04 18.91 -4.19
C CYS A 404 -2.85 19.43 -3.36
N SER A 405 -2.16 20.46 -3.84
CA SER A 405 -1.16 21.21 -3.06
C SER A 405 -1.77 22.02 -1.90
N GLN A 406 -3.06 22.37 -2.03
CA GLN A 406 -3.88 22.99 -0.99
C GLN A 406 -5.14 22.14 -0.80
N TRP A 407 -5.64 22.11 0.44
CA TRP A 407 -6.86 21.37 0.76
C TRP A 407 -7.92 22.25 1.40
N GLY A 408 -9.18 21.91 1.14
CA GLY A 408 -10.37 22.47 1.76
C GLY A 408 -10.96 21.50 2.79
N ASP A 409 -12.29 21.45 2.86
CA ASP A 409 -12.99 20.54 3.76
C ASP A 409 -12.86 19.09 3.29
N VAL A 410 -12.15 18.28 4.07
CA VAL A 410 -11.91 16.86 3.83
C VAL A 410 -13.12 15.97 4.15
N ASN A 411 -14.22 16.55 4.66
CA ASN A 411 -15.47 15.83 4.92
C ASN A 411 -16.43 15.86 3.74
N ILE A 412 -16.18 16.71 2.74
CA ILE A 412 -17.00 16.78 1.54
C ILE A 412 -16.45 15.76 0.54
N VAL A 413 -17.33 14.94 -0.01
CA VAL A 413 -17.03 14.03 -1.11
C VAL A 413 -17.89 14.42 -2.31
N ARG A 414 -17.28 14.44 -3.50
CA ARG A 414 -17.98 14.73 -4.75
C ARG A 414 -17.94 13.50 -5.66
N PRO A 415 -19.05 12.74 -5.77
CA PRO A 415 -19.09 11.60 -6.68
C PRO A 415 -18.94 12.05 -8.12
N GLY A 416 -18.17 11.29 -8.89
CA GLY A 416 -18.03 11.36 -10.32
C GLY A 416 -18.85 10.28 -11.05
N PRO A 417 -18.61 10.10 -12.36
CA PRO A 417 -19.40 9.16 -13.17
C PRO A 417 -19.26 7.70 -12.75
N GLN A 418 -18.10 7.31 -12.18
CA GLN A 418 -17.86 5.93 -11.76
C GLN A 418 -18.63 5.56 -10.50
N ALA A 419 -19.01 6.53 -9.64
CA ALA A 419 -19.84 6.28 -8.47
C ALA A 419 -21.19 5.65 -8.84
N VAL A 420 -21.77 6.02 -10.00
CA VAL A 420 -23.06 5.45 -10.45
C VAL A 420 -22.92 3.95 -10.76
N LYS A 421 -21.88 3.56 -11.49
CA LYS A 421 -21.60 2.15 -11.81
C LYS A 421 -21.26 1.36 -10.55
N LEU A 422 -20.46 1.94 -9.66
CA LEU A 422 -20.10 1.33 -8.38
C LEU A 422 -21.34 1.11 -7.50
N HIS A 423 -22.24 2.09 -7.43
CA HIS A 423 -23.48 1.96 -6.67
C HIS A 423 -24.36 0.82 -7.20
N GLN A 424 -24.51 0.72 -8.53
CA GLN A 424 -25.23 -0.39 -9.16
C GLN A 424 -24.57 -1.74 -8.86
N TYR A 425 -23.24 -1.83 -8.98
CA TYR A 425 -22.47 -3.03 -8.71
C TYR A 425 -22.60 -3.49 -7.25
N ILE A 426 -22.52 -2.57 -6.29
CA ILE A 426 -22.70 -2.87 -4.87
C ILE A 426 -24.14 -3.33 -4.59
N ASN A 427 -25.15 -2.63 -5.11
CA ASN A 427 -26.55 -3.03 -4.90
C ASN A 427 -26.81 -4.45 -5.45
N GLN A 428 -26.34 -4.75 -6.66
CA GLN A 428 -26.46 -6.10 -7.21
C GLN A 428 -25.77 -7.14 -6.30
N THR A 429 -24.56 -6.84 -5.85
CA THR A 429 -23.80 -7.72 -4.96
C THR A 429 -24.52 -7.97 -3.63
N LEU A 430 -25.15 -6.94 -3.05
CA LEU A 430 -25.92 -7.06 -1.81
C LEU A 430 -27.21 -7.87 -2.01
N GLU A 431 -27.91 -7.70 -3.13
CA GLU A 431 -29.09 -8.52 -3.47
C GLU A 431 -28.73 -9.98 -3.75
N GLU A 432 -27.60 -10.23 -4.42
CA GLU A 432 -27.04 -11.58 -4.60
C GLU A 432 -26.69 -12.22 -3.25
N ALA A 433 -26.13 -11.46 -2.31
CA ALA A 433 -25.81 -11.96 -0.97
C ALA A 433 -27.07 -12.29 -0.13
N LYS A 434 -28.18 -11.58 -0.33
CA LYS A 434 -29.47 -11.89 0.31
C LYS A 434 -30.13 -13.12 -0.29
N SER A 435 -29.99 -13.34 -1.58
CA SER A 435 -30.68 -14.39 -2.35
C SER A 435 -29.93 -15.73 -2.42
N ARG A 436 -28.59 -15.71 -2.42
CA ARG A 436 -27.78 -16.94 -2.48
C ARG A 436 -27.65 -17.63 -1.12
N SER A 437 -27.62 -18.96 -1.16
CA SER A 437 -27.11 -19.83 -0.09
C SER A 437 -25.59 -19.76 0.09
N ASN A 438 -24.89 -18.92 -0.69
CA ASN A 438 -23.42 -18.82 -0.70
C ASN A 438 -22.89 -17.78 0.30
N SER A 439 -23.70 -17.38 1.27
CA SER A 439 -23.20 -16.71 2.48
C SER A 439 -22.62 -17.78 3.42
N CYS A 440 -21.90 -17.39 4.46
CA CYS A 440 -21.44 -18.33 5.49
C CYS A 440 -22.60 -19.05 6.26
N ARG A 441 -23.85 -18.85 5.85
CA ARG A 441 -25.07 -19.36 6.48
C ARG A 441 -25.30 -20.83 6.21
#